data_AF-A0A1D7W5B6-F1
#
_entry.id   AF-A0A1D7W5B6-F1
#
_cell.length_a   1.000
_cell.length_b   1.000
_cell.length_c   1.000
_cell.angle_alpha   90.00
_cell.angle_beta   90.00
_cell.angle_gamma   90.00
#
_symmetry.space_group_name_H-M   'P 1'
#
loop_
_entity.id
_entity.type
_entity.pdbx_description
1 polymer ?
#
loop_
_entity_poly.entity_id
_entity_poly.type
_entity_poly.pdbx_seq_one_letter_code
_entity_poly.pdbx_strand_id
1 'polypeptide(L)'
;MSGAEISLEESLRLLKRVVAKADVAHGAEREVEMAKRYILGETLDAIGKDYDLTRERVRQLINLSGWKTGELRRARKTIDAEERRRKAEFDRERVLKWSYANPASSRQEAVEELQLPDEVVSKLLGKRRNLHAGGRPRERKPVWSNSELIETLREFHESTGSTVSMEFEKWSMAKGGPSRQTPTIRFGSWSAALKAANIEGSYSVDRDRRHSDEDLWAAVVEFFSFDRQNYSYDAFGGWLSGQDGMPSAALIRVRLGRSWSELSTIGQKVASGRVSSFDSTWVQQVREQRNWSLFNVSEPEPDTFLAEALSQIGPVVTIATYNAWAQKCNAPSAETLLKRSGDSWVSLVEKAGGRTGTRGARGNASDQALLAPLVEYMLAHPVVRYEAYSQWARENSSPVASTLVRRFGSWDNSVAAAAKESERMQTESDV
;
A
#
# COMPACT_ATOMS: atom_id res chain seq x y z
N MET A 1 -20.98 56.70 -10.82
CA MET A 1 -22.32 56.15 -11.09
C MET A 1 -22.18 54.69 -11.50
N SER A 2 -22.59 53.79 -10.61
CA SER A 2 -22.62 52.34 -10.83
C SER A 2 -23.47 52.04 -12.06
N GLY A 3 -22.82 51.67 -13.18
CA GLY A 3 -23.52 51.33 -14.40
C GLY A 3 -24.10 49.93 -14.25
N ALA A 4 -25.42 49.85 -14.07
CA ALA A 4 -26.15 48.59 -13.95
C ALA A 4 -25.73 47.59 -15.05
N GLU A 5 -25.42 46.36 -14.64
CA GLU A 5 -25.16 45.26 -15.57
C GLU A 5 -26.45 44.96 -16.36
N ILE A 6 -26.35 44.97 -17.69
CA ILE A 6 -27.47 44.64 -18.58
C ILE A 6 -27.60 43.10 -18.61
N SER A 7 -28.81 42.59 -18.37
CA SER A 7 -29.06 41.15 -18.40
C SER A 7 -28.86 40.56 -19.80
N LEU A 8 -28.68 39.23 -19.90
CA LEU A 8 -28.56 38.56 -21.20
C LEU A 8 -29.81 38.76 -22.07
N GLU A 9 -31.00 38.68 -21.47
CA GLU A 9 -32.26 38.83 -22.19
C GLU A 9 -32.41 40.25 -22.76
N GLU A 10 -32.09 41.28 -21.96
CA GLU A 10 -32.07 42.67 -22.42
C GLU A 10 -31.01 42.90 -23.50
N SER A 11 -29.84 42.27 -23.36
CA SER A 11 -28.76 42.35 -24.36
C SER A 11 -29.19 41.76 -25.70
N LEU A 12 -29.84 40.59 -25.69
CA LEU A 12 -30.38 39.95 -26.89
C LEU A 12 -31.55 40.72 -27.49
N ARG A 13 -32.44 41.29 -26.67
CA ARG A 13 -33.51 42.19 -27.12
C ARG A 13 -32.93 43.46 -27.76
N LEU A 14 -31.88 44.04 -27.19
CA LEU A 14 -31.18 45.19 -27.76
C LEU A 14 -30.56 44.84 -29.12
N LEU A 15 -29.81 43.73 -29.20
CA LEU A 15 -29.25 43.23 -30.46
C LEU A 15 -30.34 43.07 -31.52
N LYS A 16 -31.43 42.37 -31.20
CA LYS A 16 -32.56 42.17 -32.13
C LYS A 16 -33.18 43.48 -32.59
N ARG A 17 -33.37 44.47 -31.70
CA ARG A 17 -33.91 45.79 -32.05
C ARG A 17 -32.98 46.57 -32.98
N VAL A 18 -31.67 46.55 -32.71
CA VAL A 18 -30.67 47.24 -33.54
C VAL A 18 -30.63 46.63 -34.93
N VAL A 19 -30.55 45.30 -35.02
CA VAL A 19 -30.55 44.56 -36.29
C VAL A 19 -31.85 44.79 -37.06
N ALA A 20 -33.01 44.66 -36.41
CA ALA A 20 -34.30 44.84 -37.08
C ALA A 20 -34.50 46.27 -37.62
N LYS A 21 -34.02 47.32 -36.92
CA LYS A 21 -34.09 48.70 -37.41
C LYS A 21 -33.14 48.93 -38.60
N ALA A 22 -31.96 48.31 -38.58
CA ALA A 22 -30.99 48.40 -39.68
C ALA A 22 -31.47 47.67 -40.95
N ASP A 23 -32.25 46.59 -40.81
CA ASP A 23 -32.71 45.77 -41.93
C ASP A 23 -34.00 46.30 -42.60
N VAL A 24 -34.55 47.44 -42.18
CA VAL A 24 -35.75 48.04 -42.79
C VAL A 24 -35.42 48.54 -44.20
N ALA A 25 -36.20 48.08 -45.19
CA ALA A 25 -35.92 48.13 -46.63
C ALA A 25 -35.81 49.53 -47.28
N HIS A 26 -35.97 50.63 -46.55
CA HIS A 26 -35.87 52.00 -47.07
C HIS A 26 -35.02 52.87 -46.14
N GLY A 27 -33.74 53.02 -46.49
CA GLY A 27 -32.84 54.00 -45.88
C GLY A 27 -32.49 53.73 -44.43
N ALA A 28 -31.81 52.62 -44.13
CA ALA A 28 -31.09 52.55 -42.87
C ALA A 28 -30.12 53.74 -42.82
N GLU A 29 -30.42 54.71 -41.97
CA GLU A 29 -29.52 55.84 -41.71
C GLU A 29 -28.13 55.25 -41.41
N ARG A 30 -27.10 55.77 -42.06
CA ARG A 30 -25.69 55.32 -41.94
C ARG A 30 -25.29 55.05 -40.49
N GLU A 31 -25.85 55.81 -39.57
CA GLU A 31 -25.70 55.73 -38.12
C GLU A 31 -26.21 54.41 -37.51
N VAL A 32 -27.38 53.92 -37.95
CA VAL A 32 -28.01 52.67 -37.52
C VAL A 32 -27.22 51.46 -38.03
N GLU A 33 -26.72 51.52 -39.27
CA GLU A 33 -25.86 50.47 -39.82
C GLU A 33 -24.52 50.39 -39.06
N MET A 34 -23.91 51.53 -38.73
CA MET A 34 -22.71 51.57 -37.87
C MET A 34 -23.00 50.97 -36.48
N ALA A 35 -24.20 51.21 -35.92
CA ALA A 35 -24.61 50.62 -34.64
C ALA A 35 -24.75 49.09 -34.73
N LYS A 36 -25.34 48.56 -35.82
CA LYS A 36 -25.42 47.12 -36.13
C LYS A 36 -24.05 46.48 -36.22
N ARG A 37 -23.13 47.02 -37.03
CA ARG A 37 -21.77 46.50 -37.18
C ARG A 37 -21.02 46.49 -35.83
N TYR A 38 -21.19 47.54 -35.03
CA TYR A 38 -20.54 47.65 -33.73
C TYR A 38 -21.04 46.62 -32.70
N ILE A 39 -22.36 46.42 -32.58
CA ILE A 39 -22.92 45.42 -31.65
C ILE A 39 -22.62 43.99 -32.10
N LEU A 40 -22.49 43.73 -33.40
CA LEU A 40 -22.17 42.41 -33.97
C LEU A 40 -20.71 41.99 -33.82
N GLY A 41 -19.79 42.91 -33.52
CA GLY A 41 -18.40 42.50 -33.31
C GLY A 41 -17.35 43.49 -33.79
N GLU A 42 -17.69 44.37 -34.71
CA GLU A 42 -16.70 45.26 -35.33
C GLU A 42 -16.23 46.34 -34.36
N THR A 43 -14.99 46.78 -34.53
CA THR A 43 -14.45 47.89 -33.74
C THR A 43 -14.81 49.22 -34.40
N LEU A 44 -14.91 50.29 -33.61
CA LEU A 44 -15.14 51.64 -34.13
C LEU A 44 -14.07 52.08 -35.15
N ASP A 45 -12.85 51.55 -35.03
CA ASP A 45 -11.75 51.82 -35.96
C ASP A 45 -11.94 51.11 -37.31
N ALA A 46 -12.32 49.83 -37.28
CA ALA A 46 -12.64 49.07 -38.49
C ALA A 46 -13.81 49.68 -39.26
N ILE A 47 -14.88 50.02 -38.55
CA ILE A 47 -16.03 50.73 -39.12
C ILE A 47 -15.60 52.09 -39.69
N GLY A 48 -14.72 52.81 -38.98
CA GLY A 48 -14.18 54.09 -39.45
C GLY A 48 -13.47 53.97 -40.80
N LYS A 49 -12.61 52.96 -40.96
CA LYS A 49 -11.88 52.72 -42.21
C LYS A 49 -12.80 52.44 -43.40
N ASP A 50 -13.82 51.62 -43.21
CA ASP A 50 -14.77 51.27 -44.28
C ASP A 50 -15.59 52.47 -44.77
N TYR A 51 -15.77 53.47 -43.91
CA TYR A 51 -16.59 54.65 -44.17
C TYR A 51 -15.78 55.93 -44.39
N ASP A 52 -14.45 55.85 -44.41
CA ASP A 52 -13.51 56.98 -44.43
C ASP A 52 -13.80 58.02 -43.33
N LEU A 53 -13.97 57.54 -42.10
CA LEU A 53 -14.26 58.34 -40.91
C LEU A 53 -13.28 58.05 -39.78
N THR A 54 -13.05 59.06 -38.93
CA THR A 54 -12.32 58.85 -37.67
C THR A 54 -13.13 57.99 -36.69
N ARG A 55 -12.44 57.22 -35.84
CA ARG A 55 -13.03 56.46 -34.72
C ARG A 55 -14.02 57.28 -33.89
N GLU A 56 -13.65 58.53 -33.59
CA GLU A 56 -14.47 59.43 -32.79
C GLU A 56 -15.73 59.88 -33.54
N ARG A 57 -15.63 60.09 -34.86
CA ARG A 57 -16.79 60.41 -35.69
C ARG A 57 -17.78 59.25 -35.77
N VAL A 58 -17.30 58.01 -35.89
CA VAL A 58 -18.16 56.80 -35.82
C VAL A 58 -18.89 56.72 -34.48
N ARG A 59 -18.18 56.97 -33.35
CA ARG A 59 -18.79 56.98 -32.01
C ARG A 59 -19.93 58.00 -31.91
N GLN A 60 -19.74 59.20 -32.47
CA GLN A 60 -20.75 60.26 -32.49
C GLN A 60 -21.97 59.86 -33.34
N LEU A 61 -21.74 59.34 -34.55
CA LEU A 61 -22.81 58.88 -35.45
C LEU A 61 -23.63 57.75 -34.82
N ILE A 62 -22.99 56.75 -34.21
CA ILE A 62 -23.72 55.70 -33.48
C ILE A 62 -24.60 56.30 -32.38
N ASN A 63 -24.11 57.29 -31.62
CA ASN A 63 -24.92 57.91 -30.58
C ASN A 63 -26.12 58.71 -31.12
N LEU A 64 -26.10 59.13 -32.39
CA LEU A 64 -27.21 59.81 -33.06
C LEU A 64 -28.30 58.82 -33.54
N SER A 65 -27.94 57.57 -33.82
CA SER A 65 -28.87 56.50 -34.27
C SER A 65 -29.97 56.08 -33.26
N GLY A 66 -29.90 56.60 -32.04
CA GLY A 66 -30.81 56.28 -30.92
C GLY A 66 -30.23 55.32 -29.89
N TRP A 67 -29.00 54.83 -30.05
CA TRP A 67 -28.31 53.97 -29.06
C TRP A 67 -26.96 54.51 -28.65
N LYS A 68 -26.60 54.33 -27.38
CA LYS A 68 -25.28 54.73 -26.89
C LYS A 68 -24.27 53.61 -27.13
N THR A 69 -23.09 53.95 -27.67
CA THR A 69 -21.96 53.02 -27.83
C THR A 69 -21.61 52.25 -26.54
N GLY A 70 -21.71 52.89 -25.37
CA GLY A 70 -21.49 52.23 -24.08
C GLY A 70 -22.51 51.15 -23.74
N GLU A 71 -23.77 51.30 -24.16
CA GLU A 71 -24.83 50.32 -23.98
C GLU A 71 -24.62 49.12 -24.92
N LEU A 72 -24.36 49.37 -26.20
CA LEU A 72 -24.05 48.35 -27.19
C LEU A 72 -22.82 47.52 -26.79
N ARG A 73 -21.77 48.17 -26.28
CA ARG A 73 -20.57 47.49 -25.78
C ARG A 73 -20.88 46.58 -24.59
N ARG A 74 -21.71 47.02 -23.64
CA ARG A 74 -22.12 46.19 -22.49
C ARG A 74 -22.93 45.00 -22.93
N ALA A 75 -23.94 45.20 -23.80
CA ALA A 75 -24.76 44.13 -24.34
C ALA A 75 -23.93 43.08 -25.08
N ARG A 76 -23.02 43.52 -25.95
CA ARG A 76 -22.06 42.64 -26.63
C ARG A 76 -21.21 41.86 -25.64
N LYS A 77 -20.63 42.51 -24.64
CA LYS A 77 -19.81 41.84 -23.61
C LYS A 77 -20.59 40.72 -22.91
N THR A 78 -21.87 40.96 -22.59
CA THR A 78 -22.76 39.96 -21.97
C THR A 78 -23.04 38.80 -22.91
N ILE A 79 -23.33 39.06 -24.19
CA ILE A 79 -23.57 38.03 -25.22
C ILE A 79 -22.30 37.19 -25.44
N ASP A 80 -21.16 37.83 -25.67
CA ASP A 80 -19.86 37.16 -25.88
C ASP A 80 -19.47 36.30 -24.65
N ALA A 81 -19.84 36.72 -23.44
CA ALA A 81 -19.61 35.96 -22.21
C ALA A 81 -20.49 34.71 -22.12
N GLU A 82 -21.77 34.84 -22.47
CA GLU A 82 -22.71 33.72 -22.53
C GLU A 82 -22.30 32.71 -23.60
N GLU A 83 -21.94 33.16 -24.80
CA GLU A 83 -21.49 32.29 -25.89
C GLU A 83 -20.22 31.52 -25.50
N ARG A 84 -19.25 32.19 -24.87
CA ARG A 84 -18.06 31.53 -24.32
C ARG A 84 -18.42 30.50 -23.25
N ARG A 85 -19.39 30.80 -22.38
CA ARG A 85 -19.87 29.84 -21.35
C ARG A 85 -20.52 28.62 -22.01
N ARG A 86 -21.45 28.83 -22.93
CA ARG A 86 -22.14 27.75 -23.68
C ARG A 86 -21.16 26.89 -24.46
N LYS A 87 -20.19 27.51 -25.14
CA LYS A 87 -19.13 26.78 -25.85
C LYS A 87 -18.31 25.95 -24.89
N ALA A 88 -17.90 26.50 -23.75
CA ALA A 88 -17.16 25.77 -22.72
C ALA A 88 -17.97 24.61 -22.11
N GLU A 89 -19.28 24.79 -21.89
CA GLU A 89 -20.19 23.74 -21.44
C GLU A 89 -20.33 22.62 -22.48
N PHE A 90 -20.51 22.98 -23.75
CA PHE A 90 -20.58 22.04 -24.87
C PHE A 90 -19.27 21.24 -25.04
N ASP A 91 -18.12 21.91 -25.03
CA ASP A 91 -16.82 21.25 -25.10
C ASP A 91 -16.59 20.35 -23.88
N ARG A 92 -17.04 20.77 -22.69
CA ARG A 92 -16.98 19.94 -21.47
C ARG A 92 -17.80 18.66 -21.63
N GLU A 93 -19.03 18.78 -22.11
CA GLU A 93 -19.91 17.63 -22.34
C GLU A 93 -19.29 16.65 -23.34
N ARG A 94 -18.75 17.16 -24.46
CA ARG A 94 -18.05 16.36 -25.47
C ARG A 94 -16.85 15.62 -24.88
N VAL A 95 -15.99 16.31 -24.14
CA VAL A 95 -14.80 15.71 -23.52
C VAL A 95 -15.17 14.63 -22.50
N LEU A 96 -16.21 14.88 -21.68
CA LEU A 96 -16.66 13.89 -20.70
C LEU A 96 -17.29 12.67 -21.39
N LYS A 97 -18.17 12.89 -22.38
CA LYS A 97 -18.78 11.80 -23.16
C LYS A 97 -17.71 10.92 -23.82
N TRP A 98 -16.69 11.55 -24.41
CA TRP A 98 -15.53 10.84 -24.96
C TRP A 98 -14.78 10.04 -23.89
N SER A 99 -14.51 10.64 -22.72
CA SER A 99 -13.81 9.98 -21.61
C SER A 99 -14.54 8.73 -21.11
N TYR A 100 -15.87 8.75 -21.06
CA TYR A 100 -16.68 7.58 -20.68
C TYR A 100 -16.72 6.51 -21.79
N ALA A 101 -16.78 6.92 -23.06
CA ALA A 101 -16.75 6.00 -24.18
C ALA A 101 -15.37 5.36 -24.40
N ASN A 102 -14.30 6.07 -24.00
CA ASN A 102 -12.90 5.73 -24.25
C ASN A 102 -12.05 5.55 -22.98
N PRO A 103 -12.42 4.64 -22.06
CA PRO A 103 -11.60 4.32 -20.90
C PRO A 103 -10.25 3.71 -21.33
N ALA A 104 -9.20 4.03 -20.58
CA ALA A 104 -7.80 3.69 -20.87
C ALA A 104 -7.20 4.25 -22.17
N SER A 105 -7.93 5.04 -22.96
CA SER A 105 -7.38 5.78 -24.10
C SER A 105 -6.50 6.93 -23.63
N SER A 106 -5.49 7.28 -24.42
CA SER A 106 -4.60 8.40 -24.11
C SER A 106 -5.28 9.76 -24.30
N ARG A 107 -4.81 10.80 -23.61
CA ARG A 107 -5.28 12.17 -23.89
C ARG A 107 -4.99 12.63 -25.32
N GLN A 108 -3.93 12.11 -25.95
CA GLN A 108 -3.58 12.46 -27.33
C GLN A 108 -4.67 12.00 -28.31
N GLU A 109 -5.24 10.81 -28.12
CA GLU A 109 -6.41 10.35 -28.90
C GLU A 109 -7.59 11.32 -28.77
N ALA A 110 -7.83 11.86 -27.56
CA ALA A 110 -8.90 12.85 -27.35
C ALA A 110 -8.64 14.16 -28.10
N VAL A 111 -7.37 14.61 -28.14
CA VAL A 111 -6.96 15.82 -28.86
C VAL A 111 -7.19 15.65 -30.35
N GLU A 112 -6.83 14.50 -30.90
CA GLU A 112 -7.01 14.17 -32.32
C GLU A 112 -8.50 14.04 -32.69
N GLU A 113 -9.29 13.31 -31.91
CA GLU A 113 -10.69 13.04 -32.21
C GLU A 113 -11.60 14.26 -31.97
N LEU A 114 -11.38 15.00 -30.88
CA LEU A 114 -12.22 16.14 -30.52
C LEU A 114 -11.77 17.45 -31.18
N GLN A 115 -10.56 17.47 -31.76
CA GLN A 115 -9.91 18.64 -32.34
C GLN A 115 -9.79 19.81 -31.33
N LEU A 116 -9.46 19.47 -30.08
CA LEU A 116 -9.28 20.43 -28.98
C LEU A 116 -7.83 20.37 -28.48
N PRO A 117 -7.22 21.50 -28.08
CA PRO A 117 -5.86 21.50 -27.51
C PRO A 117 -5.73 20.65 -26.25
N ASP A 118 -4.58 19.99 -26.02
CA ASP A 118 -4.34 19.12 -24.84
C ASP A 118 -4.60 19.86 -23.51
N GLU A 119 -4.22 21.13 -23.40
CA GLU A 119 -4.50 21.94 -22.20
C GLU A 119 -6.00 22.08 -21.91
N VAL A 120 -6.80 22.26 -22.96
CA VAL A 120 -8.26 22.39 -22.86
C VAL A 120 -8.85 21.04 -22.47
N VAL A 121 -8.46 19.95 -23.15
CA VAL A 121 -8.89 18.59 -22.83
C VAL A 121 -8.53 18.24 -21.37
N SER A 122 -7.29 18.48 -20.97
CA SER A 122 -6.77 18.23 -19.61
C SER A 122 -7.58 18.97 -18.54
N LYS A 123 -7.92 20.24 -18.78
CA LYS A 123 -8.73 21.06 -17.87
C LYS A 123 -10.19 20.57 -17.80
N LEU A 124 -10.78 20.21 -18.95
CA LEU A 124 -12.17 19.77 -19.04
C LEU A 124 -12.39 18.36 -18.47
N LEU A 125 -11.41 17.46 -18.59
CA LEU A 125 -11.42 16.14 -17.94
C LEU A 125 -11.43 16.23 -16.40
N GLY A 126 -10.82 17.28 -15.85
CA GLY A 126 -10.74 17.50 -14.40
C GLY A 126 -10.23 16.26 -13.66
N LYS A 127 -11.08 15.66 -12.82
CA LYS A 127 -10.76 14.48 -11.98
C LYS A 127 -10.47 13.21 -12.80
N ARG A 128 -11.06 13.09 -14.00
CA ARG A 128 -10.88 11.95 -14.91
C ARG A 128 -9.57 12.01 -15.70
N ARG A 129 -8.81 13.11 -15.60
CA ARG A 129 -7.54 13.29 -16.32
C ARG A 129 -6.55 12.14 -16.09
N ASN A 130 -6.53 11.58 -14.88
CA ASN A 130 -5.61 10.51 -14.51
C ASN A 130 -5.91 9.17 -15.22
N LEU A 131 -7.17 8.96 -15.63
CA LEU A 131 -7.58 7.78 -16.41
C LEU A 131 -6.93 7.76 -17.79
N HIS A 132 -6.68 8.96 -18.34
CA HIS A 132 -6.09 9.17 -19.66
C HIS A 132 -4.62 9.62 -19.59
N ALA A 133 -4.00 9.53 -18.41
CA ALA A 133 -2.64 10.03 -18.19
C ALA A 133 -1.60 9.35 -19.10
N GLY A 134 -1.95 8.23 -19.74
CA GLY A 134 -1.26 7.71 -20.91
C GLY A 134 0.24 7.73 -20.69
N GLY A 135 0.70 7.10 -19.60
CA GLY A 135 2.11 6.84 -19.46
C GLY A 135 2.47 5.91 -20.60
N ARG A 136 3.09 6.43 -21.67
CA ARG A 136 3.92 5.58 -22.53
C ARG A 136 4.74 4.76 -21.55
N PRO A 137 4.66 3.42 -21.57
CA PRO A 137 5.54 2.61 -20.76
C PRO A 137 6.93 3.14 -21.05
N ARG A 138 7.58 3.76 -20.06
CA ARG A 138 9.01 3.94 -20.19
C ARG A 138 9.51 2.52 -20.25
N GLU A 139 9.88 2.06 -21.44
CA GLU A 139 10.69 0.86 -21.63
C GLU A 139 12.01 1.13 -20.90
N ARG A 140 11.97 1.02 -19.58
CA ARG A 140 13.16 0.79 -18.80
C ARG A 140 13.51 -0.64 -19.16
N LYS A 141 14.39 -0.79 -20.15
CA LYS A 141 15.09 -2.05 -20.35
C LYS A 141 15.62 -2.45 -18.97
N PRO A 142 15.10 -3.53 -18.37
CA PRO A 142 15.56 -3.91 -17.07
C PRO A 142 17.06 -4.18 -17.20
N VAL A 143 17.85 -3.67 -16.26
CA VAL A 143 19.32 -3.86 -16.26
C VAL A 143 19.66 -5.36 -16.27
N TRP A 144 18.73 -6.19 -15.81
CA TRP A 144 18.82 -7.65 -15.79
C TRP A 144 17.55 -8.27 -16.37
N SER A 145 17.72 -9.11 -17.39
CA SER A 145 16.70 -9.98 -17.94
C SER A 145 16.41 -11.17 -17.01
N ASN A 146 15.26 -11.81 -17.18
CA ASN A 146 14.92 -12.99 -16.36
C ASN A 146 15.91 -14.14 -16.56
N SER A 147 16.44 -14.33 -17.77
CA SER A 147 17.48 -15.33 -18.07
C SER A 147 18.80 -15.02 -17.36
N GLU A 148 19.25 -13.76 -17.36
CA GLU A 148 20.48 -13.36 -16.66
C GLU A 148 20.33 -13.56 -15.15
N LEU A 149 19.16 -13.27 -14.58
CA LEU A 149 18.89 -13.50 -13.15
C LEU A 149 18.89 -14.99 -12.80
N ILE A 150 18.29 -15.84 -13.65
CA ILE A 150 18.31 -17.29 -13.49
C ILE A 150 19.74 -17.81 -13.50
N GLU A 151 20.55 -17.36 -14.46
CA GLU A 151 21.94 -17.81 -14.56
C GLU A 151 22.78 -17.33 -13.37
N THR A 152 22.62 -16.07 -12.97
CA THR A 152 23.30 -15.51 -11.79
C THR A 152 22.95 -16.29 -10.51
N LEU A 153 21.70 -16.76 -10.37
CA LEU A 153 21.29 -17.60 -9.24
C LEU A 153 21.94 -18.99 -9.28
N ARG A 154 22.08 -19.59 -10.47
CA ARG A 154 22.79 -20.87 -10.65
C ARG A 154 24.26 -20.75 -10.33
N GLU A 155 24.93 -19.73 -10.87
CA GLU A 155 26.35 -19.44 -10.58
C GLU A 155 26.60 -19.19 -9.08
N PHE A 156 25.68 -18.47 -8.42
CA PHE A 156 25.75 -18.28 -6.97
C PHE A 156 25.69 -19.61 -6.23
N HIS A 157 24.73 -20.46 -6.56
CA HIS A 157 24.54 -21.74 -5.91
C HIS A 157 25.71 -22.70 -6.19
N GLU A 158 26.21 -22.74 -7.42
CA GLU A 158 27.38 -23.57 -7.80
C GLU A 158 28.65 -23.11 -7.07
N SER A 159 28.86 -21.80 -6.93
CA SER A 159 30.09 -21.26 -6.33
C SER A 159 30.09 -21.23 -4.79
N THR A 160 28.93 -21.20 -4.15
CA THR A 160 28.83 -21.06 -2.68
C THR A 160 28.15 -22.25 -1.99
N GLY A 161 27.39 -23.06 -2.72
CA GLY A 161 26.51 -24.10 -2.17
C GLY A 161 25.34 -23.56 -1.33
N SER A 162 25.15 -22.24 -1.28
CA SER A 162 24.13 -21.60 -0.44
C SER A 162 22.86 -21.29 -1.22
N THR A 163 21.74 -21.31 -0.51
CA THR A 163 20.42 -20.89 -1.01
C THR A 163 19.88 -19.68 -0.23
N VAL A 164 20.69 -19.07 0.63
CA VAL A 164 20.29 -17.98 1.53
C VAL A 164 20.33 -16.63 0.80
N SER A 165 19.22 -15.89 0.84
CA SER A 165 19.05 -14.62 0.12
C SER A 165 20.06 -13.52 0.51
N MET A 166 20.44 -13.45 1.78
CA MET A 166 21.44 -12.50 2.27
C MET A 166 22.85 -12.81 1.77
N GLU A 167 23.17 -14.09 1.59
CA GLU A 167 24.47 -14.52 1.07
C GLU A 167 24.56 -14.28 -0.43
N PHE A 168 23.46 -14.47 -1.17
CA PHE A 168 23.37 -14.06 -2.56
C PHE A 168 23.61 -12.56 -2.73
N GLU A 169 22.97 -11.72 -1.92
CA GLU A 169 23.16 -10.26 -2.00
C GLU A 169 24.64 -9.89 -1.80
N LYS A 170 25.29 -10.48 -0.79
CA LYS A 170 26.72 -10.25 -0.53
C LYS A 170 27.60 -10.73 -1.69
N TRP A 171 27.36 -11.93 -2.20
CA TRP A 171 28.13 -12.53 -3.31
C TRP A 171 27.94 -11.76 -4.62
N SER A 172 26.69 -11.43 -4.96
CA SER A 172 26.33 -10.79 -6.21
C SER A 172 26.83 -9.35 -6.24
N MET A 173 26.61 -8.58 -5.16
CA MET A 173 27.08 -7.19 -5.07
C MET A 173 28.62 -7.08 -5.13
N ALA A 174 29.35 -8.05 -4.57
CA ALA A 174 30.82 -8.09 -4.66
C ALA A 174 31.34 -8.23 -6.11
N LYS A 175 30.50 -8.74 -7.03
CA LYS A 175 30.80 -8.90 -8.46
C LYS A 175 30.08 -7.88 -9.35
N GLY A 176 29.43 -6.88 -8.76
CA GLY A 176 28.63 -5.89 -9.50
C GLY A 176 27.29 -6.43 -10.04
N GLY A 177 26.80 -7.54 -9.48
CA GLY A 177 25.56 -8.20 -9.86
C GLY A 177 24.29 -7.64 -9.16
N PRO A 178 23.12 -8.25 -9.42
CA PRO A 178 21.85 -7.82 -8.86
C PRO A 178 21.75 -8.05 -7.34
N SER A 179 21.15 -7.11 -6.60
CA SER A 179 20.75 -7.37 -5.21
C SER A 179 19.70 -8.48 -5.12
N ARG A 180 19.54 -9.11 -3.95
CA ARG A 180 18.47 -10.11 -3.72
C ARG A 180 17.06 -9.58 -4.02
N GLN A 181 16.85 -8.27 -3.94
CA GLN A 181 15.55 -7.67 -4.25
C GLN A 181 15.18 -7.84 -5.72
N THR A 182 16.17 -7.83 -6.63
CA THR A 182 15.92 -7.92 -8.07
C THR A 182 15.31 -9.28 -8.46
N PRO A 183 15.88 -10.45 -8.11
CA PRO A 183 15.20 -11.73 -8.31
C PRO A 183 13.90 -11.87 -7.53
N THR A 184 13.85 -11.40 -6.28
CA THR A 184 12.64 -11.51 -5.44
C THR A 184 11.44 -10.80 -6.06
N ILE A 185 11.63 -9.58 -6.58
CA ILE A 185 10.56 -8.80 -7.22
C ILE A 185 10.19 -9.43 -8.58
N ARG A 186 11.16 -9.94 -9.34
CA ARG A 186 10.94 -10.46 -10.69
C ARG A 186 10.19 -11.79 -10.70
N PHE A 187 10.46 -12.66 -9.73
CA PHE A 187 9.84 -13.98 -9.63
C PHE A 187 8.79 -14.07 -8.51
N GLY A 188 8.45 -12.94 -7.87
CA GLY A 188 7.43 -12.84 -6.82
C GLY A 188 7.89 -13.27 -5.42
N SER A 189 8.88 -14.15 -5.32
CA SER A 189 9.54 -14.50 -4.05
C SER A 189 10.95 -15.05 -4.27
N TRP A 190 11.77 -15.08 -3.22
CA TRP A 190 13.10 -15.69 -3.27
C TRP A 190 13.05 -17.18 -3.61
N SER A 191 12.13 -17.92 -2.99
CA SER A 191 11.93 -19.35 -3.26
C SER A 191 11.45 -19.61 -4.69
N ALA A 192 10.56 -18.77 -5.23
CA ALA A 192 10.14 -18.86 -6.63
C ALA A 192 11.29 -18.56 -7.60
N ALA A 193 12.18 -17.62 -7.25
CA ALA A 193 13.38 -17.33 -8.04
C ALA A 193 14.33 -18.55 -8.07
N LEU A 194 14.59 -19.18 -6.93
CA LEU A 194 15.39 -20.42 -6.85
C LEU A 194 14.74 -21.57 -7.63
N LYS A 195 13.41 -21.71 -7.54
CA LYS A 195 12.65 -22.70 -8.32
C LYS A 195 12.77 -22.46 -9.82
N ALA A 196 12.66 -21.20 -10.27
CA ALA A 196 12.87 -20.83 -11.67
C ALA A 196 14.30 -21.11 -12.15
N ALA A 197 15.28 -21.05 -11.24
CA ALA A 197 16.67 -21.43 -11.50
C ALA A 197 16.94 -22.94 -11.41
N ASN A 198 15.93 -23.75 -11.08
CA ASN A 198 16.03 -25.19 -10.87
C ASN A 198 16.97 -25.58 -9.71
N ILE A 199 17.01 -24.75 -8.67
CA ILE A 199 17.78 -24.98 -7.44
C ILE A 199 16.83 -25.55 -6.38
N GLU A 200 17.11 -26.76 -5.92
CA GLU A 200 16.39 -27.36 -4.80
C GLU A 200 16.90 -26.79 -3.47
N GLY A 201 15.98 -26.24 -2.67
CA GLY A 201 16.27 -25.70 -1.35
C GLY A 201 15.12 -26.01 -0.40
N SER A 202 15.31 -25.84 0.91
CA SER A 202 14.21 -25.95 1.87
C SER A 202 13.18 -24.86 1.57
N TYR A 203 12.17 -25.21 0.79
CA TYR A 203 11.14 -24.29 0.37
C TYR A 203 10.41 -23.79 1.61
N SER A 204 10.33 -22.47 1.77
CA SER A 204 9.38 -21.89 2.71
C SER A 204 8.03 -22.56 2.47
N VAL A 205 7.44 -23.09 3.54
CA VAL A 205 6.12 -23.72 3.54
C VAL A 205 5.18 -22.84 2.71
N ASP A 206 4.49 -23.42 1.73
CA ASP A 206 3.45 -22.73 0.97
C ASP A 206 2.37 -22.38 1.99
N ARG A 207 2.46 -21.17 2.53
CA ARG A 207 1.41 -20.64 3.40
C ARG A 207 0.24 -20.37 2.49
N ASP A 208 -0.93 -20.91 2.85
CA ASP A 208 -2.19 -20.57 2.19
C ASP A 208 -2.29 -19.05 2.10
N ARG A 209 -2.16 -18.55 0.88
CA ARG A 209 -2.16 -17.11 0.64
C ARG A 209 -3.59 -16.65 0.77
N ARG A 210 -3.83 -15.69 1.66
CA ARG A 210 -5.16 -15.11 1.87
C ARG A 210 -5.82 -14.64 0.58
N HIS A 211 -5.04 -14.05 -0.33
CA HIS A 211 -5.52 -13.58 -1.65
C HIS A 211 -4.80 -14.31 -2.78
N SER A 212 -5.51 -14.75 -3.81
CA SER A 212 -4.94 -15.18 -5.08
C SER A 212 -4.48 -13.99 -5.93
N ASP A 213 -3.82 -14.23 -7.06
CA ASP A 213 -3.45 -13.14 -7.99
C ASP A 213 -4.69 -12.57 -8.69
N GLU A 214 -5.68 -13.42 -8.94
CA GLU A 214 -7.00 -13.05 -9.46
C GLU A 214 -7.74 -12.15 -8.48
N ASP A 215 -7.62 -12.38 -7.16
CA ASP A 215 -8.18 -11.50 -6.14
C ASP A 215 -7.52 -10.12 -6.16
N LEU A 216 -6.20 -10.06 -6.31
CA LEU A 216 -5.50 -8.78 -6.43
C LEU A 216 -5.96 -8.01 -7.67
N TRP A 217 -6.15 -8.71 -8.80
CA TRP A 217 -6.67 -8.10 -10.03
C TRP A 217 -8.11 -7.65 -9.89
N ALA A 218 -8.95 -8.40 -9.21
CA ALA A 218 -10.34 -8.02 -8.99
C ALA A 218 -10.48 -6.78 -8.11
N ALA A 219 -9.64 -6.63 -7.09
CA ALA A 219 -9.59 -5.37 -6.33
C ALA A 219 -9.26 -4.18 -7.24
N VAL A 220 -8.34 -4.36 -8.19
CA VAL A 220 -8.00 -3.33 -9.20
C VAL A 220 -9.19 -3.05 -10.11
N VAL A 221 -9.84 -4.10 -10.66
CA VAL A 221 -10.99 -3.96 -11.57
C VAL A 221 -12.16 -3.28 -10.86
N GLU A 222 -12.50 -3.73 -9.66
CA GLU A 222 -13.59 -3.17 -8.84
C GLU A 222 -13.35 -1.70 -8.50
N PHE A 223 -12.10 -1.28 -8.29
CA PHE A 223 -11.78 0.13 -8.11
C PHE A 223 -12.20 1.00 -9.32
N PHE A 224 -12.06 0.49 -10.55
CA PHE A 224 -12.43 1.21 -11.78
C PHE A 224 -13.87 0.96 -12.25
N SER A 225 -14.58 0.00 -11.67
CA SER A 225 -16.00 -0.28 -11.99
C SER A 225 -16.96 0.83 -11.56
N PHE A 226 -16.54 1.72 -10.66
CA PHE A 226 -17.38 2.81 -10.14
C PHE A 226 -16.74 4.19 -10.35
N ASP A 227 -17.59 5.20 -10.51
CA ASP A 227 -17.13 6.58 -10.64
C ASP A 227 -16.59 7.12 -9.31
N ARG A 228 -15.41 7.75 -9.37
CA ARG A 228 -14.69 8.23 -8.18
C ARG A 228 -14.18 9.65 -8.36
N GLN A 229 -13.88 10.27 -7.23
CA GLN A 229 -13.33 11.62 -7.18
C GLN A 229 -11.85 11.68 -7.58
N ASN A 230 -11.11 10.57 -7.45
CA ASN A 230 -9.69 10.47 -7.74
C ASN A 230 -9.31 9.03 -8.10
N TYR A 231 -8.44 8.88 -9.11
CA TYR A 231 -7.91 7.60 -9.61
C TYR A 231 -6.39 7.49 -9.47
N SER A 232 -5.80 8.23 -8.54
CA SER A 232 -4.39 8.11 -8.18
C SER A 232 -4.12 6.83 -7.37
N TYR A 233 -2.84 6.44 -7.29
CA TYR A 233 -2.41 5.32 -6.46
C TYR A 233 -2.77 5.53 -4.98
N ASP A 234 -2.67 6.75 -4.47
CA ASP A 234 -3.01 7.06 -3.08
C ASP A 234 -4.52 6.92 -2.83
N ALA A 235 -5.35 7.32 -3.78
CA ALA A 235 -6.80 7.12 -3.71
C ALA A 235 -7.17 5.63 -3.74
N PHE A 236 -6.45 4.83 -4.53
CA PHE A 236 -6.60 3.38 -4.56
C PHE A 236 -6.21 2.75 -3.21
N GLY A 237 -5.06 3.14 -2.65
CA GLY A 237 -4.64 2.68 -1.32
C GLY A 237 -5.61 3.06 -0.22
N GLY A 238 -6.12 4.29 -0.23
CA GLY A 238 -7.13 4.76 0.72
C GLY A 238 -8.44 3.98 0.62
N TRP A 239 -8.91 3.68 -0.60
CA TRP A 239 -10.10 2.86 -0.81
C TRP A 239 -9.93 1.44 -0.27
N LEU A 240 -8.79 0.79 -0.54
CA LEU A 240 -8.49 -0.55 -0.04
C LEU A 240 -8.46 -0.57 1.50
N SER A 241 -7.85 0.43 2.12
CA SER A 241 -7.77 0.51 3.60
C SER A 241 -9.12 0.76 4.27
N GLY A 242 -10.12 1.24 3.53
CA GLY A 242 -11.45 1.53 4.04
C GLY A 242 -12.39 0.33 4.10
N GLN A 243 -11.96 -0.86 3.63
CA GLN A 243 -12.78 -2.07 3.60
C GLN A 243 -12.05 -3.26 4.22
N ASP A 244 -12.73 -3.97 5.10
CA ASP A 244 -12.16 -5.14 5.77
C ASP A 244 -11.87 -6.28 4.79
N GLY A 245 -10.74 -6.94 5.00
CA GLY A 245 -10.30 -8.09 4.21
C GLY A 245 -9.74 -7.77 2.82
N MET A 246 -9.71 -6.49 2.41
CA MET A 246 -9.05 -6.09 1.17
C MET A 246 -7.52 -6.23 1.24
N PRO A 247 -6.87 -6.59 0.12
CA PRO A 247 -5.41 -6.58 0.03
C PRO A 247 -4.86 -5.15 0.08
N SER A 248 -3.62 -4.98 0.56
CA SER A 248 -2.98 -3.66 0.54
C SER A 248 -2.50 -3.27 -0.87
N ALA A 249 -2.49 -1.97 -1.17
CA ALA A 249 -1.97 -1.46 -2.45
C ALA A 249 -0.49 -1.83 -2.68
N ALA A 250 0.28 -1.98 -1.59
CA ALA A 250 1.67 -2.42 -1.65
C ALA A 250 1.76 -3.89 -2.06
N LEU A 251 0.94 -4.77 -1.45
CA LEU A 251 0.86 -6.19 -1.79
C LEU A 251 0.51 -6.38 -3.27
N ILE A 252 -0.52 -5.69 -3.76
CA ILE A 252 -0.95 -5.75 -5.17
C ILE A 252 0.22 -5.40 -6.10
N ARG A 253 0.89 -4.26 -5.85
CA ARG A 253 1.98 -3.79 -6.72
C ARG A 253 3.18 -4.73 -6.74
N VAL A 254 3.57 -5.24 -5.56
CA VAL A 254 4.70 -6.16 -5.43
C VAL A 254 4.38 -7.49 -6.09
N ARG A 255 3.20 -8.04 -5.83
CA ARG A 255 2.85 -9.39 -6.25
C ARG A 255 2.49 -9.49 -7.72
N LEU A 256 1.78 -8.51 -8.26
CA LEU A 256 1.48 -8.45 -9.69
C LEU A 256 2.67 -7.94 -10.52
N GLY A 257 3.69 -7.36 -9.89
CA GLY A 257 4.92 -6.90 -10.56
C GLY A 257 4.71 -5.76 -11.56
N ARG A 258 3.60 -5.02 -11.47
CA ARG A 258 3.17 -4.01 -12.44
C ARG A 258 3.24 -2.60 -11.84
N SER A 259 3.54 -1.61 -12.68
CA SER A 259 3.41 -0.20 -12.29
C SER A 259 1.94 0.20 -12.12
N TRP A 260 1.67 1.27 -11.37
CA TRP A 260 0.30 1.79 -11.24
C TRP A 260 -0.32 2.17 -12.60
N SER A 261 0.49 2.68 -13.54
CA SER A 261 0.00 3.01 -14.88
C SER A 261 -0.52 1.76 -15.60
N GLU A 262 0.21 0.65 -15.54
CA GLU A 262 -0.21 -0.62 -16.16
C GLU A 262 -1.42 -1.22 -15.46
N LEU A 263 -1.43 -1.24 -14.12
CA LEU A 263 -2.57 -1.72 -13.33
C LEU A 263 -3.83 -0.92 -13.65
N SER A 264 -3.72 0.41 -13.72
CA SER A 264 -4.84 1.29 -14.05
C SER A 264 -5.33 1.07 -15.47
N THR A 265 -4.44 0.96 -16.46
CA THR A 265 -4.83 0.72 -17.85
C THR A 265 -5.55 -0.63 -18.01
N ILE A 266 -5.02 -1.70 -17.41
CA ILE A 266 -5.64 -3.03 -17.48
C ILE A 266 -6.98 -3.03 -16.72
N GLY A 267 -7.00 -2.50 -15.50
CA GLY A 267 -8.22 -2.41 -14.69
C GLY A 267 -9.35 -1.66 -15.40
N GLN A 268 -9.04 -0.51 -16.01
CA GLN A 268 -10.00 0.27 -16.81
C GLN A 268 -10.54 -0.52 -18.01
N LYS A 269 -9.67 -1.18 -18.78
CA LYS A 269 -10.09 -1.99 -19.94
C LYS A 269 -11.02 -3.12 -19.55
N VAL A 270 -10.68 -3.84 -18.47
CA VAL A 270 -11.47 -4.97 -18.00
C VAL A 270 -12.80 -4.51 -17.40
N ALA A 271 -12.78 -3.46 -16.57
CA ALA A 271 -13.99 -2.86 -15.98
C ALA A 271 -14.96 -2.35 -17.07
N SER A 272 -14.45 -1.77 -18.15
CA SER A 272 -15.26 -1.28 -19.27
C SER A 272 -15.66 -2.34 -20.30
N GLY A 273 -15.30 -3.61 -20.09
CA GLY A 273 -15.58 -4.69 -21.05
C GLY A 273 -14.74 -4.65 -22.34
N ARG A 274 -13.68 -3.84 -22.41
CA ARG A 274 -12.70 -3.83 -23.53
C ARG A 274 -11.71 -4.98 -23.37
N VAL A 275 -12.22 -6.20 -23.49
CA VAL A 275 -11.52 -7.42 -23.05
C VAL A 275 -10.95 -8.28 -24.17
N SER A 276 -11.03 -7.85 -25.43
CA SER A 276 -10.60 -8.64 -26.60
C SER A 276 -9.13 -9.09 -26.57
N SER A 277 -8.28 -8.38 -25.83
CA SER A 277 -6.85 -8.71 -25.68
C SER A 277 -6.52 -9.59 -24.48
N PHE A 278 -7.51 -10.08 -23.73
CA PHE A 278 -7.32 -10.87 -22.51
C PHE A 278 -8.01 -12.23 -22.63
N ASP A 279 -7.51 -13.18 -21.84
CA ASP A 279 -8.16 -14.49 -21.72
C ASP A 279 -9.56 -14.36 -21.11
N SER A 280 -10.55 -15.02 -21.72
CA SER A 280 -11.95 -14.89 -21.34
C SER A 280 -12.26 -15.47 -19.96
N THR A 281 -11.58 -16.56 -19.58
CA THR A 281 -11.77 -17.20 -18.27
C THR A 281 -11.19 -16.33 -17.16
N TRP A 282 -10.01 -15.77 -17.37
CA TRP A 282 -9.40 -14.81 -16.46
C TRP A 282 -10.28 -13.57 -16.29
N VAL A 283 -10.80 -13.00 -17.39
CA VAL A 283 -11.70 -11.84 -17.36
C VAL A 283 -12.95 -12.13 -16.52
N GLN A 284 -13.55 -13.32 -16.66
CA GLN A 284 -14.71 -13.71 -15.88
C GLN A 284 -14.36 -13.78 -14.38
N GLN A 285 -13.25 -14.42 -14.02
CA GLN A 285 -12.81 -14.56 -12.64
C GLN A 285 -12.49 -13.21 -11.96
N VAL A 286 -11.82 -12.29 -12.66
CA VAL A 286 -11.45 -10.99 -12.04
C VAL A 286 -12.61 -9.99 -12.02
N ARG A 287 -13.66 -10.20 -12.82
CA ARG A 287 -14.88 -9.38 -12.79
C ARG A 287 -15.92 -9.88 -11.80
N GLU A 288 -15.77 -11.11 -11.31
CA GLU A 288 -16.63 -11.64 -10.24
C GLU A 288 -16.53 -10.76 -8.99
N GLN A 289 -17.67 -10.32 -8.47
CA GLN A 289 -17.67 -9.50 -7.26
C GLN A 289 -17.25 -10.34 -6.06
N ARG A 290 -16.28 -9.82 -5.31
CA ARG A 290 -15.75 -10.50 -4.13
C ARG A 290 -16.43 -9.97 -2.88
N ASN A 291 -16.72 -10.90 -1.98
CA ASN A 291 -17.10 -10.55 -0.63
C ASN A 291 -15.82 -10.42 0.23
N TRP A 292 -15.23 -9.22 0.21
CA TRP A 292 -13.94 -8.96 0.84
C TRP A 292 -13.91 -9.26 2.35
N SER A 293 -15.04 -9.12 3.05
CA SER A 293 -15.09 -9.44 4.49
C SER A 293 -14.84 -10.91 4.79
N LEU A 294 -15.09 -11.84 3.84
CA LEU A 294 -14.81 -13.27 4.02
C LEU A 294 -13.31 -13.59 4.00
N PHE A 295 -12.49 -12.70 3.42
CA PHE A 295 -11.03 -12.80 3.47
C PHE A 295 -10.48 -12.45 4.86
N ASN A 296 -11.32 -11.84 5.71
CA ASN A 296 -11.08 -11.72 7.13
C ASN A 296 -11.57 -12.98 7.83
N VAL A 297 -10.96 -14.13 7.51
CA VAL A 297 -11.09 -15.30 8.38
C VAL A 297 -10.56 -14.84 9.72
N SER A 298 -11.41 -14.81 10.75
CA SER A 298 -10.99 -14.64 12.13
C SER A 298 -9.96 -15.73 12.39
N GLU A 299 -8.67 -15.41 12.24
CA GLU A 299 -7.62 -16.35 12.56
C GLU A 299 -7.87 -16.77 14.00
N PRO A 300 -7.90 -18.08 14.32
CA PRO A 300 -8.15 -18.54 15.67
C PRO A 300 -7.30 -17.75 16.66
N GLU A 301 -7.87 -17.47 17.83
CA GLU A 301 -7.17 -16.73 18.86
C GLU A 301 -5.84 -17.45 19.20
N PRO A 302 -4.78 -16.71 19.59
CA PRO A 302 -3.48 -17.32 19.84
C PRO A 302 -3.50 -18.47 20.86
N ASP A 303 -4.46 -18.46 21.79
CA ASP A 303 -4.70 -19.50 22.78
C ASP A 303 -5.28 -20.80 22.18
N THR A 304 -6.01 -20.74 21.06
CA THR A 304 -6.63 -21.90 20.42
C THR A 304 -5.57 -22.82 19.82
N PHE A 305 -4.56 -22.23 19.16
CA PHE A 305 -3.39 -22.97 18.65
C PHE A 305 -2.56 -23.58 19.79
N LEU A 306 -2.47 -22.90 20.93
CA LEU A 306 -1.77 -23.42 22.10
C LEU A 306 -2.55 -24.56 22.77
N ALA A 307 -3.87 -24.46 22.86
CA ALA A 307 -4.71 -25.53 23.39
C ALA A 307 -4.59 -26.80 22.53
N GLU A 308 -4.57 -26.64 21.21
CA GLU A 308 -4.33 -27.75 20.28
C GLU A 308 -2.92 -28.35 20.45
N ALA A 309 -1.90 -27.50 20.52
CA ALA A 309 -0.52 -27.94 20.75
C ALA A 309 -0.38 -28.70 22.09
N LEU A 310 -1.02 -28.21 23.16
CA LEU A 310 -1.02 -28.84 24.48
C LEU A 310 -1.73 -30.20 24.46
N SER A 311 -2.78 -30.36 23.65
CA SER A 311 -3.45 -31.66 23.51
C SER A 311 -2.58 -32.74 22.88
N GLN A 312 -1.61 -32.35 22.03
CA GLN A 312 -0.74 -33.28 21.31
C GLN A 312 0.66 -33.44 21.93
N ILE A 313 1.24 -32.36 22.47
CA ILE A 313 2.58 -32.35 23.08
C ILE A 313 2.50 -32.74 24.57
N GLY A 314 1.39 -32.41 25.23
CA GLY A 314 1.20 -32.57 26.67
C GLY A 314 1.18 -31.24 27.44
N PRO A 315 0.98 -31.28 28.77
CA PRO A 315 0.66 -30.10 29.59
C PRO A 315 1.82 -29.11 29.76
N VAL A 316 3.02 -29.44 29.27
CA VAL A 316 4.23 -28.63 29.40
C VAL A 316 4.78 -28.27 28.03
N VAL A 317 4.71 -26.99 27.65
CA VAL A 317 5.18 -26.52 26.34
C VAL A 317 6.19 -25.38 26.46
N THR A 318 7.29 -25.50 25.74
CA THR A 318 8.30 -24.44 25.53
C THR A 318 8.13 -23.83 24.15
N ILE A 319 8.72 -22.66 23.90
CA ILE A 319 8.75 -22.02 22.58
C ILE A 319 9.33 -22.98 21.52
N ALA A 320 10.40 -23.69 21.85
CA ALA A 320 11.07 -24.61 20.93
C ALA A 320 10.20 -25.82 20.58
N THR A 321 9.58 -26.44 21.59
CA THR A 321 8.68 -27.59 21.36
C THR A 321 7.41 -27.18 20.63
N TYR A 322 6.86 -26.00 20.92
CA TYR A 322 5.73 -25.45 20.17
C TYR A 322 6.10 -25.17 18.72
N ASN A 323 7.22 -24.50 18.43
CA ASN A 323 7.61 -24.20 17.04
C ASN A 323 7.85 -25.48 16.21
N ALA A 324 8.39 -26.53 16.83
CA ALA A 324 8.55 -27.83 16.17
C ALA A 324 7.20 -28.50 15.85
N TRP A 325 6.21 -28.37 16.74
CA TRP A 325 4.84 -28.81 16.47
C TRP A 325 4.16 -27.94 15.41
N ALA A 326 4.26 -26.61 15.54
CA ALA A 326 3.67 -25.66 14.61
C ALA A 326 4.17 -25.86 13.18
N GLN A 327 5.45 -26.20 13.02
CA GLN A 327 6.00 -26.55 11.71
C GLN A 327 5.37 -27.82 11.11
N LYS A 328 5.07 -28.84 11.93
CA LYS A 328 4.44 -30.09 11.48
C LYS A 328 2.95 -29.92 11.17
N CYS A 329 2.26 -29.11 11.95
CA CYS A 329 0.81 -28.88 11.85
C CYS A 329 0.45 -27.63 11.02
N ASN A 330 1.43 -26.99 10.36
CA ASN A 330 1.27 -25.74 9.61
C ASN A 330 0.61 -24.60 10.42
N ALA A 331 0.91 -24.52 11.73
CA ALA A 331 0.39 -23.51 12.64
C ALA A 331 1.32 -22.28 12.73
N PRO A 332 0.83 -21.12 13.21
CA PRO A 332 1.65 -19.92 13.41
C PRO A 332 2.79 -20.15 14.40
N SER A 333 3.94 -19.51 14.18
CA SER A 333 5.07 -19.57 15.12
C SER A 333 4.76 -18.88 16.45
N ALA A 334 5.49 -19.25 17.51
CA ALA A 334 5.36 -18.63 18.82
C ALA A 334 5.54 -17.11 18.77
N GLU A 335 6.46 -16.62 17.93
CA GLU A 335 6.67 -15.18 17.74
C GLU A 335 5.44 -14.48 17.15
N THR A 336 4.74 -15.12 16.22
CA THR A 336 3.49 -14.61 15.66
C THR A 336 2.38 -14.55 16.71
N LEU A 337 2.26 -15.59 17.56
CA LEU A 337 1.29 -15.60 18.65
C LEU A 337 1.53 -14.47 19.66
N LEU A 338 2.78 -14.21 20.03
CA LEU A 338 3.16 -13.13 20.94
C LEU A 338 2.84 -11.75 20.37
N LYS A 339 3.16 -11.52 19.09
CA LYS A 339 2.86 -10.24 18.40
C LYS A 339 1.35 -9.99 18.28
N ARG A 340 0.56 -11.04 18.05
CA ARG A 340 -0.90 -10.94 17.90
C ARG A 340 -1.61 -10.69 19.22
N SER A 341 -1.19 -11.37 20.29
CA SER A 341 -1.82 -11.24 21.61
C SER A 341 -1.36 -10.03 22.40
N GLY A 342 -0.12 -9.58 22.18
CA GLY A 342 0.54 -8.63 23.09
C GLY A 342 0.86 -9.22 24.47
N ASP A 343 0.64 -10.52 24.67
CA ASP A 343 0.89 -11.23 25.91
C ASP A 343 2.29 -11.84 25.97
N SER A 344 2.72 -12.21 27.18
CA SER A 344 3.91 -13.04 27.36
C SER A 344 3.63 -14.51 27.01
N TRP A 345 4.67 -15.27 26.66
CA TRP A 345 4.54 -16.71 26.37
C TRP A 345 3.93 -17.48 27.55
N VAL A 346 4.26 -17.08 28.78
CA VAL A 346 3.73 -17.69 30.00
C VAL A 346 2.23 -17.44 30.11
N SER A 347 1.80 -16.18 29.95
CA SER A 347 0.39 -15.78 29.98
C SER A 347 -0.42 -16.55 28.93
N LEU A 348 0.10 -16.69 27.71
CA LEU A 348 -0.57 -17.43 26.63
C LEU A 348 -0.74 -18.92 26.94
N VAL A 349 0.31 -19.56 27.46
CA VAL A 349 0.26 -20.99 27.81
C VAL A 349 -0.68 -21.24 28.99
N GLU A 350 -0.71 -20.35 29.98
CA GLU A 350 -1.64 -20.41 31.11
C GLU A 350 -3.10 -20.20 30.68
N LYS A 351 -3.36 -19.23 29.80
CA LYS A 351 -4.69 -19.00 29.20
C LYS A 351 -5.18 -20.22 28.42
N ALA A 352 -4.28 -20.93 27.76
CA ALA A 352 -4.57 -22.17 27.04
C ALA A 352 -4.66 -23.42 27.96
N GLY A 353 -4.53 -23.26 29.29
CA GLY A 353 -4.65 -24.35 30.26
C GLY A 353 -3.39 -25.20 30.46
N GLY A 354 -2.25 -24.77 29.91
CA GLY A 354 -0.96 -25.44 30.03
C GLY A 354 -0.08 -24.86 31.13
N ARG A 355 1.10 -25.46 31.30
CA ARG A 355 2.18 -24.95 32.14
C ARG A 355 3.41 -24.73 31.25
N THR A 356 4.10 -23.62 31.40
CA THR A 356 5.39 -23.50 30.71
C THR A 356 6.38 -24.47 31.33
N GLY A 357 7.26 -25.04 30.50
CA GLY A 357 8.41 -25.79 31.00
C GLY A 357 9.24 -24.85 31.87
N THR A 358 9.04 -24.90 33.18
CA THR A 358 9.82 -24.15 34.14
C THR A 358 11.29 -24.38 33.81
N ARG A 359 12.03 -23.30 33.52
CA ARG A 359 13.45 -23.28 33.86
C ARG A 359 13.50 -23.78 35.30
N GLY A 360 14.04 -24.98 35.50
CA GLY A 360 13.89 -25.73 36.74
C GLY A 360 14.10 -24.84 37.95
N ALA A 361 13.32 -25.10 39.00
CA ALA A 361 13.33 -24.48 40.31
C ALA A 361 14.75 -24.32 40.89
N ARG A 362 15.54 -23.36 40.40
CA ARG A 362 16.87 -23.00 40.90
C ARG A 362 16.84 -21.74 41.78
N GLY A 363 15.65 -21.36 42.25
CA GLY A 363 15.44 -20.12 43.01
C GLY A 363 15.26 -20.29 44.52
N ASN A 364 14.60 -21.37 44.97
CA ASN A 364 14.10 -21.44 46.36
C ASN A 364 14.45 -22.77 47.08
N ALA A 365 15.64 -23.32 46.86
CA ALA A 365 16.16 -24.29 47.83
C ALA A 365 16.50 -23.52 49.11
N SER A 366 16.00 -23.98 50.27
CA SER A 366 16.34 -23.37 51.56
C SER A 366 17.85 -23.51 51.80
N ASP A 367 18.42 -22.58 52.56
CA ASP A 367 19.85 -22.63 52.87
C ASP A 367 20.21 -23.95 53.59
N GLN A 368 19.30 -24.48 54.42
CA GLN A 368 19.41 -25.81 55.02
C GLN A 368 19.47 -26.95 53.99
N ALA A 369 18.57 -26.94 53.00
CA ALA A 369 18.56 -27.98 51.95
C ALA A 369 19.80 -27.93 51.05
N LEU A 370 20.38 -26.74 50.86
CA LEU A 370 21.63 -26.57 50.12
C LEU A 370 22.85 -27.03 50.93
N LEU A 371 22.85 -26.82 52.25
CA LEU A 371 23.96 -27.18 53.13
C LEU A 371 23.95 -28.65 53.57
N ALA A 372 22.79 -29.32 53.60
CA ALA A 372 22.68 -30.71 54.08
C ALA A 372 23.66 -31.70 53.40
N PRO A 373 23.86 -31.69 52.07
CA PRO A 373 24.84 -32.57 51.44
C PRO A 373 26.30 -32.20 51.78
N LEU A 374 26.58 -30.93 52.06
CA LEU A 374 27.90 -30.50 52.52
C LEU A 374 28.15 -30.94 53.97
N VAL A 375 27.13 -30.93 54.82
CA VAL A 375 27.18 -31.48 56.19
C VAL A 375 27.44 -32.99 56.15
N GLU A 376 26.71 -33.73 55.31
CA GLU A 376 26.93 -35.18 55.12
C GLU A 376 28.37 -35.47 54.69
N TYR A 377 28.88 -34.71 53.72
CA TYR A 377 30.25 -34.84 53.25
C TYR A 377 31.29 -34.54 54.35
N MET A 378 31.05 -33.52 55.17
CA MET A 378 31.89 -33.13 56.32
C MET A 378 31.97 -34.23 57.39
N LEU A 379 30.88 -34.96 57.64
CA LEU A 379 30.86 -36.06 58.60
C LEU A 379 31.69 -37.27 58.13
N ALA A 380 31.73 -37.50 56.82
CA ALA A 380 32.46 -38.61 56.22
C ALA A 380 33.95 -38.30 55.91
N HIS A 381 34.33 -37.02 55.81
CA HIS A 381 35.67 -36.62 55.37
C HIS A 381 36.30 -35.55 56.28
N PRO A 382 37.44 -35.84 56.93
CA PRO A 382 38.08 -34.89 57.85
C PRO A 382 38.73 -33.67 57.16
N VAL A 383 38.89 -33.70 55.83
CA VAL A 383 39.45 -32.58 55.06
C VAL A 383 38.52 -32.23 53.90
N VAL A 384 37.93 -31.04 53.95
CA VAL A 384 36.91 -30.60 52.99
C VAL A 384 37.52 -29.64 51.96
N ARG A 385 37.78 -30.16 50.76
CA ARG A 385 38.33 -29.37 49.64
C ARG A 385 37.27 -29.11 48.58
N TYR A 386 37.32 -27.93 47.96
CA TYR A 386 36.40 -27.49 46.91
C TYR A 386 36.26 -28.51 45.76
N GLU A 387 37.38 -28.99 45.24
CA GLU A 387 37.41 -29.94 44.12
C GLU A 387 36.88 -31.32 44.51
N ALA A 388 37.26 -31.80 45.70
CA ALA A 388 36.85 -33.10 46.22
C ALA A 388 35.33 -33.14 46.49
N TYR A 389 34.78 -32.09 47.11
CA TYR A 389 33.32 -31.97 47.28
C TYR A 389 32.61 -31.79 45.93
N SER A 390 33.17 -31.02 44.99
CA SER A 390 32.56 -30.84 43.66
C SER A 390 32.44 -32.15 42.89
N GLN A 391 33.43 -33.04 43.03
CA GLN A 391 33.38 -34.37 42.43
C GLN A 391 32.35 -35.25 43.14
N TRP A 392 32.42 -35.32 44.47
CA TRP A 392 31.46 -36.10 45.27
C TRP A 392 30.00 -35.66 45.03
N ALA A 393 29.74 -34.35 44.95
CA ALA A 393 28.40 -33.82 44.71
C ALA A 393 27.84 -34.22 43.33
N ARG A 394 28.70 -34.35 42.31
CA ARG A 394 28.27 -34.84 40.98
C ARG A 394 27.90 -36.32 41.02
N GLU A 395 28.68 -37.11 41.73
CA GLU A 395 28.45 -38.55 41.88
C GLU A 395 27.18 -38.85 42.71
N ASN A 396 26.87 -37.98 43.68
CA ASN A 396 25.72 -38.12 44.60
C ASN A 396 24.52 -37.23 44.23
N SER A 397 24.46 -36.70 43.00
CA SER A 397 23.35 -35.84 42.50
C SER A 397 23.00 -34.66 43.43
N SER A 398 24.01 -34.09 44.09
CA SER A 398 23.89 -33.02 45.08
C SER A 398 24.36 -31.66 44.52
N PRO A 399 24.02 -30.53 45.18
CA PRO A 399 24.47 -29.20 44.76
C PRO A 399 26.00 -29.09 44.73
N VAL A 400 26.56 -28.85 43.55
CA VAL A 400 28.01 -28.67 43.34
C VAL A 400 28.56 -27.43 44.06
N ALA A 401 29.84 -27.44 44.42
CA ALA A 401 30.48 -26.38 45.23
C ALA A 401 30.24 -24.96 44.68
N SER A 402 30.25 -24.78 43.36
CA SER A 402 30.00 -23.48 42.72
C SER A 402 28.60 -22.92 43.02
N THR A 403 27.60 -23.79 43.26
CA THR A 403 26.25 -23.38 43.66
C THR A 403 26.25 -22.82 45.08
N LEU A 404 27.02 -23.42 45.99
CA LEU A 404 27.18 -22.97 47.36
C LEU A 404 27.97 -21.66 47.43
N VAL A 405 29.08 -21.56 46.69
CA VAL A 405 29.87 -20.32 46.59
C VAL A 405 29.01 -19.16 46.07
N ARG A 406 28.13 -19.40 45.09
CA ARG A 406 27.23 -18.36 44.57
C ARG A 406 26.19 -17.92 45.60
N ARG A 407 25.79 -18.80 46.53
CA ARG A 407 24.77 -18.53 47.55
C ARG A 407 25.34 -17.91 48.82
N PHE A 408 26.52 -18.37 49.28
CA PHE A 408 27.15 -17.98 50.54
C PHE A 408 28.41 -17.09 50.34
N GLY A 409 28.71 -16.72 49.09
CA GLY A 409 29.76 -15.77 48.70
C GLY A 409 31.15 -16.37 48.52
N SER A 410 31.54 -17.33 49.36
CA SER A 410 32.83 -18.03 49.26
C SER A 410 32.72 -19.49 49.67
N TRP A 411 33.75 -20.28 49.34
CA TRP A 411 33.80 -21.69 49.74
C TRP A 411 33.94 -21.82 51.26
N ASP A 412 34.82 -21.04 51.87
CA ASP A 412 35.02 -21.04 53.32
C ASP A 412 33.74 -20.63 54.07
N ASN A 413 32.98 -19.66 53.54
CA ASN A 413 31.68 -19.28 54.10
C ASN A 413 30.65 -20.42 54.00
N SER A 414 30.68 -21.19 52.89
CA SER A 414 29.80 -22.34 52.70
C SER A 414 30.11 -23.45 53.71
N VAL A 415 31.39 -23.73 53.95
CA VAL A 415 31.85 -24.71 54.95
C VAL A 415 31.54 -24.24 56.38
N ALA A 416 31.76 -22.96 56.69
CA ALA A 416 31.40 -22.40 57.99
C ALA A 416 29.89 -22.40 58.25
N ALA A 417 29.07 -22.14 57.23
CA ALA A 417 27.62 -22.23 57.33
C ALA A 417 27.15 -23.69 57.52
N ALA A 418 27.76 -24.64 56.81
CA ALA A 418 27.49 -26.07 57.01
C ALA A 418 27.90 -26.55 58.41
N ALA A 419 29.04 -26.11 58.94
CA ALA A 419 29.46 -26.45 60.31
C ALA A 419 28.43 -26.03 61.36
N LYS A 420 27.93 -24.78 61.27
CA LYS A 420 26.89 -24.26 62.17
C LYS A 420 25.57 -25.00 62.04
N GLU A 421 25.19 -25.38 60.82
CA GLU A 421 23.99 -26.18 60.58
C GLU A 421 24.15 -27.61 61.14
N SER A 422 25.35 -28.19 61.06
CA SER A 422 25.65 -29.49 61.67
C SER A 422 25.55 -29.46 63.20
N GLU A 423 26.08 -28.42 63.85
CA GLU A 423 25.95 -28.22 65.31
C GLU A 423 24.47 -28.06 65.71
N ARG A 424 23.71 -27.29 64.93
CA ARG A 424 22.27 -27.11 65.15
C ARG A 424 21.50 -28.42 65.05
N MET A 425 21.78 -29.24 64.03
CA MET A 425 21.15 -30.55 63.84
C MET A 425 21.51 -31.55 64.95
N GLN A 426 22.72 -31.48 65.51
CA GLN A 426 23.13 -32.29 66.66
C GLN A 426 22.42 -31.87 67.95
N THR A 427 22.29 -30.56 68.18
CA THR A 427 21.60 -30.02 69.36
C THR A 427 20.08 -30.28 69.33
N GLU A 428 19.47 -30.32 68.14
CA GLU A 428 18.06 -30.68 67.93
C GLU A 428 17.79 -32.20 68.02
N SER A 429 18.83 -33.04 67.97
CA SER A 429 18.71 -34.52 68.09
C SER A 429 18.88 -35.04 69.53
N ASP A 430 19.40 -34.22 70.45
CA ASP A 430 19.63 -34.55 71.88
C ASP A 430 18.53 -34.01 72.82
N VAL A 431 17.40 -33.52 72.27
CA VAL A 431 16.17 -33.11 72.97
C VAL A 431 15.03 -34.03 72.55
#